data_AF-A0ABD2N7A9-F1
#
_entry.id   AF-A0ABD2N7A9-F1
#
_cell.length_a   1.000
_cell.length_b   1.000
_cell.length_c   1.000
_cell.angle_alpha   90.00
_cell.angle_beta   90.00
_cell.angle_gamma   90.00
#
_symmetry.space_group_name_H-M   'P 1'
#
loop_
_entity.id
_entity.type
_entity.pdbx_description
1 polymer ?
#
loop_
_entity_poly.entity_id
_entity_poly.type
_entity_poly.pdbx_seq_one_letter_code
_entity_poly.pdbx_strand_id
1 'polypeptide(L)'
;MDLFSETDFRDFYCYLRVKQASHSQNSQTSKVPSVTLSMWDAHKDFYRDLLLAPYPRLMLPITTHHSSHQHKMRKYAGQSTVRNLHWCRYANGRYPTHMIRVKMQKTMHKYAAIFRSEDYLNEGCKKMLEIYQMYKELKTVDRSMTFNSDLVEAWELNNLMMNCVQTIFAARERRESRGAHFRHDFPNRIDEYDYSKPLQGQKKKSFNEHFRKHSLTRLNFQTGEVYLDFRPVIDKTLDEVECPPIPQLLENIESILLCKNDQV
;
A
#
# COMPACT_ATOMS: atom_id res chain seq x y z
N MET A 1 -31.04 14.47 -3.61
CA MET A 1 -29.85 14.41 -2.75
C MET A 1 -28.73 13.92 -3.63
N ASP A 2 -28.22 14.85 -4.42
CA ASP A 2 -27.01 14.75 -5.22
C ASP A 2 -25.84 15.16 -4.34
N LEU A 3 -24.67 14.52 -4.52
CA LEU A 3 -23.39 15.18 -4.78
C LEU A 3 -22.19 14.19 -4.68
N PHE A 4 -21.34 14.29 -5.71
CA PHE A 4 -19.95 13.82 -5.90
C PHE A 4 -19.68 12.36 -6.33
N SER A 5 -18.92 12.08 -7.40
CA SER A 5 -18.49 12.87 -8.59
C SER A 5 -17.79 11.93 -9.58
N GLU A 6 -18.03 12.20 -10.86
CA GLU A 6 -17.82 11.37 -12.04
C GLU A 6 -16.42 11.55 -12.69
N THR A 7 -15.35 11.69 -11.90
CA THR A 7 -14.04 12.16 -12.40
C THR A 7 -12.88 11.23 -12.13
N ASP A 8 -12.95 9.99 -12.62
CA ASP A 8 -11.75 9.13 -12.81
C ASP A 8 -11.85 8.13 -13.98
N PHE A 9 -12.91 8.20 -14.80
CA PHE A 9 -13.17 7.24 -15.88
C PHE A 9 -12.78 7.73 -17.29
N ARG A 10 -12.38 9.00 -17.47
CA ARG A 10 -12.14 9.61 -18.80
C ARG A 10 -10.71 9.44 -19.33
N ASP A 11 -9.73 9.20 -18.46
CA ASP A 11 -8.32 9.25 -18.88
C ASP A 11 -7.80 7.94 -19.51
N PHE A 12 -8.51 6.82 -19.35
CA PHE A 12 -8.09 5.56 -19.95
C PHE A 12 -8.50 5.42 -21.43
N TYR A 13 -9.58 6.07 -21.86
CA TYR A 13 -10.10 5.94 -23.23
C TYR A 13 -9.48 6.90 -24.26
N CYS A 14 -8.84 7.98 -23.82
CA CYS A 14 -8.22 8.94 -24.73
C CYS A 14 -6.89 8.43 -25.32
N TYR A 15 -6.16 7.58 -24.58
CA TYR A 15 -4.85 7.06 -25.01
C TYR A 15 -4.92 6.05 -26.17
N LEU A 16 -6.03 5.32 -26.30
CA LEU A 16 -6.19 4.29 -27.34
C LEU A 16 -6.67 4.85 -28.69
N ARG A 17 -7.26 6.05 -28.74
CA ARG A 17 -7.72 6.68 -30.00
C ARG A 17 -6.64 7.42 -30.77
N VAL A 18 -5.62 7.96 -30.09
CA VAL A 18 -4.57 8.76 -30.72
C VAL A 18 -3.55 7.91 -31.49
N LYS A 19 -3.35 6.65 -31.11
CA LYS A 19 -2.40 5.75 -31.79
C LYS A 19 -2.90 5.09 -33.07
N GLN A 20 -4.21 5.06 -33.32
CA GLN A 20 -4.76 4.52 -34.58
C GLN A 20 -4.90 5.57 -35.68
N ALA A 21 -4.90 6.87 -35.34
CA ALA A 21 -5.05 7.95 -36.32
C ALA A 21 -3.74 8.42 -36.98
N SER A 22 -2.57 8.04 -36.46
CA SER A 22 -1.25 8.52 -36.92
C SER A 22 -0.55 7.63 -37.95
N HIS A 23 -1.22 6.58 -38.46
CA HIS A 23 -0.68 5.69 -39.50
C HIS A 23 -1.41 5.78 -40.85
N SER A 24 -2.30 6.75 -41.01
CA SER A 24 -3.09 6.92 -42.23
C SER A 24 -2.97 8.36 -42.71
N GLN A 25 -2.23 8.53 -43.82
CA GLN A 25 -2.17 9.69 -44.72
C GLN A 25 -1.01 10.68 -44.51
N ASN A 26 0.09 10.34 -45.17
CA ASN A 26 1.00 11.28 -45.82
C ASN A 26 0.69 11.25 -47.33
N SER A 27 0.15 12.34 -47.91
CA SER A 27 0.34 12.67 -49.34
C SER A 27 -0.21 14.06 -49.71
N GLN A 28 0.70 14.91 -50.24
CA GLN A 28 0.54 15.91 -51.31
C GLN A 28 -0.21 17.26 -51.09
N THR A 29 0.61 18.31 -50.95
CA THR A 29 0.62 19.67 -51.55
C THR A 29 -0.64 20.29 -52.22
N SER A 30 -0.97 21.55 -51.89
CA SER A 30 -0.92 22.75 -52.78
C SER A 30 -1.53 24.02 -52.14
N LYS A 31 -1.17 25.20 -52.67
CA LYS A 31 -1.37 26.59 -52.17
C LYS A 31 -2.79 27.14 -52.37
N VAL A 32 -3.19 28.18 -51.61
CA VAL A 32 -3.62 29.57 -52.05
C VAL A 32 -4.22 30.35 -50.85
N PRO A 33 -4.07 31.71 -50.77
CA PRO A 33 -4.34 32.53 -49.57
C PRO A 33 -5.58 33.44 -49.67
N SER A 34 -6.18 33.86 -48.54
CA SER A 34 -6.59 35.27 -48.28
C SER A 34 -7.36 35.46 -46.95
N VAL A 35 -6.78 36.35 -46.13
CA VAL A 35 -7.33 37.33 -45.18
C VAL A 35 -8.82 37.27 -44.79
N THR A 36 -9.09 37.12 -43.49
CA THR A 36 -9.81 38.08 -42.62
C THR A 36 -10.06 37.44 -41.24
N LEU A 37 -9.53 38.02 -40.16
CA LEU A 37 -10.31 38.32 -38.94
C LEU A 37 -9.45 39.10 -37.92
N SER A 38 -9.62 40.42 -37.98
CA SER A 38 -9.30 41.37 -36.92
C SER A 38 -10.29 41.24 -35.76
N MET A 39 -9.82 40.93 -34.56
CA MET A 39 -10.29 41.45 -33.26
C MET A 39 -9.57 40.79 -32.07
N TRP A 40 -8.85 39.68 -32.28
CA TRP A 40 -8.21 38.90 -31.22
C TRP A 40 -6.73 39.23 -30.94
N ASP A 41 -6.05 39.95 -31.83
CA ASP A 41 -4.63 40.26 -31.66
C ASP A 41 -4.38 41.55 -30.86
N ALA A 42 -5.35 42.46 -30.77
CA ALA A 42 -5.19 43.72 -30.02
C ALA A 42 -5.26 43.55 -28.48
N HIS A 43 -5.70 42.39 -27.98
CA HIS A 43 -5.82 42.13 -26.53
C HIS A 43 -4.58 41.45 -25.92
N LYS A 44 -3.66 40.94 -26.76
CA LYS A 44 -2.43 40.27 -26.31
C LYS A 44 -1.29 41.24 -26.01
N ASP A 45 -1.29 42.41 -26.63
CA ASP A 45 -0.18 43.37 -26.48
C ASP A 45 -0.32 44.22 -25.20
N PHE A 46 -1.55 44.44 -24.69
CA PHE A 46 -1.76 45.17 -23.43
C PHE A 46 -1.27 44.40 -22.19
N TYR A 47 -1.27 43.07 -22.22
CA TYR A 47 -0.77 42.24 -21.11
C TYR A 47 0.73 41.94 -21.17
N ARG A 48 1.39 42.22 -22.30
CA ARG A 48 2.84 42.00 -22.46
C ARG A 48 3.69 43.10 -21.82
N ASP A 49 3.21 44.34 -21.86
CA ASP A 49 3.97 45.50 -21.35
C ASP A 49 3.86 45.72 -19.84
N LEU A 50 2.88 45.10 -19.16
CA LEU A 50 2.76 45.19 -17.69
C LEU A 50 3.69 44.20 -16.94
N LEU A 51 4.31 43.25 -17.64
CA LEU A 51 5.12 42.17 -17.05
C LEU A 51 6.64 42.36 -17.23
N LEU A 52 7.09 43.50 -17.76
CA LEU A 52 8.52 43.80 -18.01
C LEU A 52 9.03 45.05 -17.26
N ALA A 53 8.57 45.29 -16.02
CA ALA A 53 9.22 46.24 -15.11
C ALA A 53 10.38 45.55 -14.35
N PRO A 54 11.59 46.14 -14.29
CA PRO A 54 12.74 45.54 -13.62
C PRO A 54 12.68 45.83 -12.12
N TYR A 55 12.27 44.85 -11.32
CA TYR A 55 12.47 44.87 -9.87
C TYR A 55 13.39 43.71 -9.49
N PRO A 56 14.44 43.91 -8.67
CA PRO A 56 15.31 42.83 -8.24
C PRO A 56 14.60 42.06 -7.13
N ARG A 57 13.78 41.08 -7.50
CA ARG A 57 13.27 40.08 -6.56
C ARG A 57 14.35 39.01 -6.44
N LEU A 58 15.07 39.02 -5.32
CA LEU A 58 15.95 37.92 -4.89
C LEU A 58 15.08 36.67 -4.62
N MET A 59 14.61 36.04 -5.69
CA MET A 59 14.15 34.67 -5.68
C MET A 59 15.40 33.81 -5.81
N LEU A 60 15.89 33.31 -4.67
CA LEU A 60 16.80 32.16 -4.71
C LEU A 60 16.07 31.05 -5.49
N PRO A 61 16.62 30.56 -6.60
CA PRO A 61 16.00 29.47 -7.31
C PRO A 61 16.13 28.25 -6.40
N ILE A 62 15.02 27.81 -5.82
CA ILE A 62 14.91 26.43 -5.34
C ILE A 62 14.95 25.57 -6.60
N THR A 63 16.16 25.33 -7.11
CA THR A 63 16.42 24.24 -8.03
C THR A 63 16.24 22.99 -7.21
N THR A 64 15.01 22.50 -7.10
CA THR A 64 14.84 21.09 -6.82
C THR A 64 15.50 20.37 -7.99
N HIS A 65 16.71 19.84 -7.77
CA HIS A 65 17.24 18.75 -8.58
C HIS A 65 16.30 17.56 -8.40
N HIS A 66 15.08 17.62 -8.95
CA HIS A 66 14.28 16.45 -9.24
C HIS A 66 15.01 15.75 -10.37
N SER A 67 15.99 14.92 -9.99
CA SER A 67 16.49 13.88 -10.86
C SER A 67 15.29 13.02 -11.22
N SER A 68 14.72 13.30 -12.39
CA SER A 68 13.71 12.48 -13.04
C SER A 68 14.39 11.19 -13.51
N HIS A 69 14.85 10.38 -12.56
CA HIS A 69 15.22 9.00 -12.81
C HIS A 69 13.93 8.25 -13.16
N GLN A 70 13.47 8.38 -14.40
CA GLN A 70 12.47 7.47 -14.96
C GLN A 70 13.08 6.07 -14.92
N HIS A 71 12.71 5.29 -13.91
CA HIS A 71 13.10 3.90 -13.81
C HIS A 71 12.54 3.18 -15.03
N LYS A 72 13.45 2.65 -15.86
CA LYS A 72 13.08 1.94 -17.09
C LYS A 72 12.24 0.72 -16.69
N MET A 73 10.97 0.71 -17.13
CA MET A 73 10.06 -0.40 -16.84
C MET A 73 10.65 -1.72 -17.33
N ARG A 74 10.54 -2.75 -16.50
CA ARG A 74 10.99 -4.10 -16.85
C ARG A 74 10.22 -4.58 -18.08
N LYS A 75 10.91 -5.20 -19.05
CA LYS A 75 10.37 -5.63 -20.36
C LYS A 75 9.08 -6.47 -20.30
N TYR A 76 8.82 -7.14 -19.19
CA TYR A 76 7.68 -8.04 -18.99
C TYR A 76 6.82 -7.66 -17.76
N ALA A 77 6.81 -6.38 -17.38
CA ALA A 77 5.96 -5.91 -16.29
C ALA A 77 4.48 -6.21 -16.60
N GLY A 78 3.77 -6.83 -15.64
CA GLY A 78 2.33 -7.13 -15.74
C GLY A 78 1.95 -8.43 -16.44
N GLN A 79 2.84 -9.10 -17.18
CA GLN A 79 2.52 -10.38 -17.84
C GLN A 79 2.11 -11.48 -16.85
N SER A 80 2.72 -11.51 -15.66
CA SER A 80 2.36 -12.42 -14.59
C SER A 80 0.91 -12.23 -14.14
N THR A 81 0.45 -10.98 -14.04
CA THR A 81 -0.91 -10.65 -13.62
C THR A 81 -1.93 -11.09 -14.66
N VAL A 82 -1.66 -10.83 -15.94
CA VAL A 82 -2.51 -11.29 -17.05
C VAL A 82 -2.58 -12.83 -17.07
N ARG A 83 -1.46 -13.51 -16.84
CA ARG A 83 -1.40 -14.97 -16.77
C ARG A 83 -2.23 -15.51 -15.60
N ASN A 84 -2.16 -14.89 -14.43
CA ASN A 84 -2.94 -15.28 -13.26
C ASN A 84 -4.43 -15.09 -13.50
N LEU A 85 -4.85 -13.97 -14.08
CA LEU A 85 -6.26 -13.72 -14.41
C LEU A 85 -6.78 -14.75 -15.42
N HIS A 86 -5.98 -15.03 -16.45
CA HIS A 86 -6.31 -16.07 -17.43
C HIS A 86 -6.41 -17.46 -16.78
N TRP A 87 -5.49 -17.81 -15.87
CA TRP A 87 -5.57 -19.06 -15.12
C TRP A 87 -6.84 -19.14 -14.26
N CYS A 88 -7.17 -18.09 -13.49
CA CYS A 88 -8.40 -18.04 -12.69
C CYS A 88 -9.65 -18.26 -13.54
N ARG A 89 -9.70 -17.64 -14.74
CA ARG A 89 -10.85 -17.74 -15.65
C ARG A 89 -11.08 -19.14 -16.19
N TYR A 90 -10.03 -19.94 -16.39
CA TYR A 90 -10.11 -21.31 -16.88
C TYR A 90 -9.86 -22.36 -15.81
N ALA A 91 -9.88 -21.96 -14.53
CA ALA A 91 -9.67 -22.85 -13.41
C ALA A 91 -10.81 -23.89 -13.34
N ASN A 92 -10.45 -25.17 -13.35
CA ASN A 92 -11.38 -26.30 -13.35
C ASN A 92 -10.96 -27.36 -12.33
N GLY A 93 -10.62 -26.91 -11.13
CA GLY A 93 -10.28 -27.78 -10.01
C GLY A 93 -11.50 -28.34 -9.28
N ARG A 94 -11.29 -28.73 -8.02
CA ARG A 94 -12.30 -29.39 -7.19
C ARG A 94 -13.15 -28.41 -6.38
N TYR A 95 -12.57 -27.28 -5.96
CA TYR A 95 -13.18 -26.42 -4.94
C TYR A 95 -13.70 -25.10 -5.53
N PRO A 96 -14.99 -24.77 -5.34
CA PRO A 96 -15.53 -23.48 -5.77
C PRO A 96 -15.03 -22.33 -4.88
N THR A 97 -14.98 -21.12 -5.44
CA THR A 97 -14.47 -19.90 -4.79
C THR A 97 -15.05 -19.66 -3.39
N HIS A 98 -16.37 -19.76 -3.24
CA HIS A 98 -17.05 -19.49 -1.96
C HIS A 98 -16.62 -20.46 -0.84
N MET A 99 -16.36 -21.74 -1.15
CA MET A 99 -15.99 -22.74 -0.16
C MET A 99 -14.62 -22.44 0.45
N ILE A 100 -13.66 -22.07 -0.39
CA ILE A 100 -12.32 -21.67 0.05
C ILE A 100 -12.40 -20.39 0.88
N ARG A 101 -13.17 -19.40 0.41
CA ARG A 101 -13.39 -18.12 1.09
C ARG A 101 -13.95 -18.32 2.50
N VAL A 102 -15.01 -19.12 2.65
CA VAL A 102 -15.64 -19.40 3.96
C VAL A 102 -14.66 -20.13 4.88
N LYS A 103 -13.89 -21.11 4.36
CA LYS A 103 -12.90 -21.85 5.16
C LYS A 103 -11.79 -20.92 5.66
N MET A 104 -11.29 -20.03 4.81
CA MET A 104 -10.31 -18.99 5.17
C MET A 104 -10.85 -18.07 6.27
N GLN A 105 -12.04 -17.50 6.07
CA GLN A 105 -12.66 -16.57 7.04
C GLN A 105 -12.86 -17.22 8.41
N LYS A 106 -13.41 -18.44 8.45
CA LYS A 106 -13.60 -19.19 9.71
C LYS A 106 -12.28 -19.48 10.40
N THR A 107 -11.23 -19.80 9.64
CA THR A 107 -9.89 -20.07 10.18
C THR A 107 -9.29 -18.82 10.80
N MET A 108 -9.31 -17.69 10.08
CA MET A 108 -8.81 -16.41 10.60
C MET A 108 -9.60 -15.94 11.82
N HIS A 109 -10.92 -16.05 11.81
CA HIS A 109 -11.75 -15.66 12.94
C HIS A 109 -11.48 -16.52 14.19
N LYS A 110 -11.27 -17.83 14.02
CA LYS A 110 -11.01 -18.74 15.14
C LYS A 110 -9.61 -18.57 15.73
N TYR A 111 -8.59 -18.39 14.89
CA TYR A 111 -7.19 -18.47 15.31
C TYR A 111 -6.48 -17.11 15.44
N ALA A 112 -6.99 -16.07 14.78
CA ALA A 112 -6.42 -14.71 14.79
C ALA A 112 -7.43 -13.67 15.30
N ALA A 113 -8.24 -14.06 16.29
CA ALA A 113 -9.19 -13.20 16.98
C ALA A 113 -8.51 -12.11 17.84
N ILE A 114 -9.29 -11.45 18.71
CA ILE A 114 -8.80 -10.43 19.67
C ILE A 114 -7.75 -11.03 20.60
N PHE A 115 -8.07 -12.20 21.18
CA PHE A 115 -7.16 -12.93 22.06
C PHE A 115 -6.40 -14.00 21.27
N ARG A 116 -5.08 -14.03 21.47
CA ARG A 116 -4.19 -14.94 20.76
C ARG A 116 -3.27 -15.65 21.75
N SER A 117 -2.85 -16.86 21.38
CA SER A 117 -1.88 -17.68 22.10
C SER A 117 -1.03 -18.45 21.08
N GLU A 118 0.20 -18.83 21.45
CA GLU A 118 1.13 -19.52 20.57
C GLU A 118 0.53 -20.77 19.93
N ASP A 119 -0.14 -21.63 20.70
CA ASP A 119 -0.69 -22.90 20.21
C ASP A 119 -1.77 -22.66 19.14
N TYR A 120 -2.69 -21.73 19.41
CA TYR A 120 -3.75 -21.36 18.48
C TYR A 120 -3.18 -20.74 17.20
N LEU A 121 -2.18 -19.86 17.30
CA LEU A 121 -1.55 -19.25 16.13
C LEU A 121 -0.78 -20.28 15.30
N ASN A 122 -0.11 -21.25 15.94
CA ASN A 122 0.60 -22.33 15.27
C ASN A 122 -0.37 -23.24 14.48
N GLU A 123 -1.50 -23.62 15.08
CA GLU A 123 -2.54 -24.36 14.36
C GLU A 123 -3.12 -23.55 13.21
N GLY A 124 -3.39 -22.26 13.45
CA GLY A 124 -3.92 -21.35 12.45
C GLY A 124 -2.98 -21.23 11.24
N CYS A 125 -1.67 -21.10 11.46
CA CYS A 125 -0.67 -21.05 10.39
C CYS A 125 -0.70 -22.33 9.53
N LYS A 126 -0.76 -23.52 10.17
CA LYS A 126 -0.83 -24.81 9.45
C LYS A 126 -2.09 -24.88 8.59
N LYS A 127 -3.25 -24.56 9.15
CA LYS A 127 -4.54 -24.58 8.43
C LYS A 127 -4.58 -23.56 7.30
N MET A 128 -4.00 -22.37 7.50
CA MET A 128 -3.92 -21.35 6.47
C MET A 128 -3.04 -21.78 5.30
N LEU A 129 -1.93 -22.49 5.55
CA LEU A 129 -1.12 -23.09 4.48
C LEU A 129 -1.87 -24.19 3.72
N GLU A 130 -2.62 -25.05 4.42
CA GLU A 130 -3.47 -26.05 3.77
C GLU A 130 -4.51 -25.39 2.85
N ILE A 131 -5.18 -24.32 3.32
CA ILE A 131 -6.15 -23.56 2.52
C ILE A 131 -5.45 -22.88 1.33
N TYR A 132 -4.23 -22.40 1.51
CA TYR A 132 -3.43 -21.84 0.41
C TYR A 132 -3.14 -22.90 -0.67
N GLN A 133 -2.86 -24.15 -0.29
CA GLN A 133 -2.72 -25.24 -1.27
C GLN A 133 -4.06 -25.59 -1.94
N MET A 134 -5.17 -25.56 -1.20
CA MET A 134 -6.52 -25.77 -1.78
C MET A 134 -6.85 -24.75 -2.87
N TYR A 135 -6.32 -23.53 -2.79
CA TYR A 135 -6.51 -22.50 -3.82
C TYR A 135 -5.95 -22.93 -5.19
N LYS A 136 -4.94 -23.81 -5.24
CA LYS A 136 -4.42 -24.34 -6.51
C LYS A 136 -5.44 -25.20 -7.25
N GLU A 137 -6.43 -25.76 -6.54
CA GLU A 137 -7.54 -26.54 -7.08
C GLU A 137 -8.84 -25.72 -7.19
N LEU A 138 -8.72 -24.40 -7.41
CA LEU A 138 -9.85 -23.51 -7.62
C LEU A 138 -10.69 -23.94 -8.83
N LYS A 139 -12.00 -23.81 -8.71
CA LYS A 139 -12.96 -24.00 -9.78
C LYS A 139 -13.79 -22.72 -9.96
N THR A 140 -13.73 -22.18 -11.17
CA THR A 140 -14.65 -21.14 -11.67
C THR A 140 -15.57 -21.77 -12.70
N VAL A 141 -16.82 -21.28 -12.77
CA VAL A 141 -17.85 -21.79 -13.66
C VAL A 141 -18.04 -20.87 -14.85
N ASP A 142 -18.13 -19.56 -14.60
CA ASP A 142 -18.33 -18.60 -15.68
C ASP A 142 -17.02 -18.36 -16.47
N ARG A 143 -17.10 -18.60 -17.78
CA ARG A 143 -15.99 -18.40 -18.73
C ARG A 143 -16.15 -17.13 -19.55
N SER A 144 -17.19 -16.34 -19.37
CA SER A 144 -17.40 -15.07 -20.08
C SER A 144 -16.34 -14.02 -19.67
N MET A 145 -16.11 -13.00 -20.51
CA MET A 145 -15.33 -11.81 -20.11
C MET A 145 -16.21 -10.65 -19.68
N THR A 146 -17.45 -10.61 -20.15
CA THR A 146 -18.34 -9.48 -19.97
C THR A 146 -18.98 -9.58 -18.59
N PHE A 147 -18.62 -8.67 -17.68
CA PHE A 147 -19.18 -8.61 -16.31
C PHE A 147 -19.14 -9.95 -15.54
N ASN A 148 -18.04 -10.70 -15.68
CA ASN A 148 -17.87 -11.97 -14.98
C ASN A 148 -17.52 -11.75 -13.50
N SER A 149 -18.52 -11.79 -12.62
CA SER A 149 -18.34 -11.63 -11.16
C SER A 149 -17.61 -12.81 -10.52
N ASP A 150 -17.83 -14.05 -10.99
CA ASP A 150 -17.14 -15.25 -10.49
C ASP A 150 -15.61 -15.14 -10.65
N LEU A 151 -15.16 -14.60 -11.80
CA LEU A 151 -13.75 -14.32 -12.05
C LEU A 151 -13.19 -13.25 -11.11
N VAL A 152 -13.92 -12.15 -10.90
CA VAL A 152 -13.48 -11.07 -9.99
C VAL A 152 -13.38 -11.60 -8.56
N GLU A 153 -14.38 -12.33 -8.08
CA GLU A 153 -14.37 -12.92 -6.75
C GLU A 153 -13.26 -13.96 -6.55
N ALA A 154 -12.98 -14.77 -7.57
CA ALA A 154 -11.87 -15.72 -7.58
C ALA A 154 -10.51 -15.02 -7.50
N TRP A 155 -10.38 -13.87 -8.15
CA TRP A 155 -9.16 -13.06 -8.13
C TRP A 155 -8.97 -12.33 -6.80
N GLU A 156 -10.04 -11.74 -6.25
CA GLU A 156 -10.03 -11.14 -4.91
C GLU A 156 -9.69 -12.15 -3.82
N LEU A 157 -10.16 -13.39 -3.96
CA LEU A 157 -9.82 -14.47 -3.02
C LEU A 157 -8.30 -14.69 -2.94
N ASN A 158 -7.57 -14.55 -4.05
CA ASN A 158 -6.11 -14.62 -4.04
C ASN A 158 -5.51 -13.51 -3.17
N ASN A 159 -5.97 -12.28 -3.38
CA ASN A 159 -5.51 -11.11 -2.64
C ASN A 159 -5.76 -11.27 -1.14
N LEU A 160 -6.95 -11.73 -0.77
CA LEU A 160 -7.31 -12.02 0.61
C LEU A 160 -6.44 -13.13 1.20
N MET A 161 -6.21 -14.22 0.47
CA MET A 161 -5.37 -15.31 0.95
C MET A 161 -3.94 -14.86 1.28
N MET A 162 -3.34 -14.05 0.40
CA MET A 162 -1.98 -13.52 0.63
C MET A 162 -1.93 -12.69 1.90
N ASN A 163 -2.88 -11.77 2.07
CA ASN A 163 -2.99 -10.93 3.26
C ASN A 163 -3.20 -11.76 4.53
N CYS A 164 -4.09 -12.76 4.50
CA CYS A 164 -4.38 -13.59 5.66
C CYS A 164 -3.17 -14.44 6.10
N VAL A 165 -2.46 -15.05 5.14
CA VAL A 165 -1.25 -15.83 5.43
C VAL A 165 -0.17 -14.93 6.02
N GLN A 166 0.12 -13.79 5.43
CA GLN A 166 1.12 -12.86 5.99
C GLN A 166 0.73 -12.38 7.39
N THR A 167 -0.55 -12.09 7.63
CA THR A 167 -1.06 -11.60 8.91
C THR A 167 -0.87 -12.62 10.03
N ILE A 168 -1.27 -13.88 9.83
CA ILE A 168 -1.21 -14.89 10.89
C ILE A 168 0.23 -15.29 11.23
N PHE A 169 1.11 -15.35 10.23
CA PHE A 169 2.53 -15.60 10.44
C PHE A 169 3.22 -14.44 11.17
N ALA A 170 2.89 -13.19 10.82
CA ALA A 170 3.39 -12.02 11.55
C ALA A 170 2.90 -11.99 13.01
N ALA A 171 1.64 -12.36 13.25
CA ALA A 171 1.07 -12.44 14.59
C ALA A 171 1.75 -13.52 15.45
N ARG A 172 2.07 -14.68 14.85
CA ARG A 172 2.80 -15.78 15.50
C ARG A 172 4.19 -15.34 15.95
N GLU A 173 4.94 -14.66 15.08
CA GLU A 173 6.32 -14.27 15.36
C GLU A 173 6.42 -13.13 16.39
N ARG A 174 5.41 -12.26 16.45
CA ARG A 174 5.38 -11.15 17.40
C ARG A 174 5.00 -11.67 18.81
N ARG A 175 6.02 -11.95 19.63
CA ARG A 175 5.93 -12.42 21.02
C ARG A 175 5.89 -11.27 22.03
N GLU A 176 4.96 -10.35 21.84
CA GLU A 176 4.62 -9.28 22.79
C GLU A 176 3.13 -8.91 22.65
N SER A 177 2.64 -8.02 23.50
CA SER A 177 1.35 -7.36 23.31
C SER A 177 1.54 -5.85 23.12
N ARG A 178 0.92 -5.30 22.07
CA ARG A 178 0.97 -3.86 21.71
C ARG A 178 -0.25 -3.47 20.90
N GLY A 179 -1.02 -2.48 21.38
CA GLY A 179 -2.24 -2.01 20.71
C GLY A 179 -3.23 -3.14 20.44
N ALA A 180 -3.65 -3.32 19.18
CA ALA A 180 -4.60 -4.36 18.78
C ALA A 180 -4.04 -5.79 18.77
N HIS A 181 -2.71 -5.94 18.90
CA HIS A 181 -2.08 -7.25 19.02
C HIS A 181 -1.94 -7.62 20.49
N PHE A 182 -2.85 -8.47 20.99
CA PHE A 182 -2.79 -9.00 22.35
C PHE A 182 -2.53 -10.51 22.34
N ARG A 183 -1.61 -10.93 23.20
CA ARG A 183 -1.15 -12.30 23.39
C ARG A 183 -1.21 -12.66 24.87
N HIS A 184 -1.97 -13.69 25.21
CA HIS A 184 -2.13 -14.11 26.61
C HIS A 184 -0.84 -14.68 27.20
N ASP A 185 -0.03 -15.33 26.36
CA ASP A 185 1.29 -15.87 26.71
C ASP A 185 2.38 -14.78 26.83
N PHE A 186 2.21 -13.65 26.15
CA PHE A 186 3.09 -12.48 26.23
C PHE A 186 2.30 -11.18 26.44
N PRO A 187 1.76 -10.94 27.66
CA PRO A 187 0.84 -9.83 27.91
C PRO A 187 1.51 -8.46 27.94
N ASN A 188 2.83 -8.41 28.12
CA ASN A 188 3.57 -7.17 28.29
C ASN A 188 4.09 -6.62 26.96
N ARG A 189 4.17 -5.29 26.85
CA ARG A 189 4.86 -4.57 25.77
C ARG A 189 6.38 -4.68 25.95
N ILE A 190 7.12 -4.98 24.88
CA ILE A 190 8.57 -5.19 24.94
C ILE A 190 9.29 -4.15 24.07
N ASP A 191 9.74 -3.09 24.72
CA ASP A 191 10.56 -2.04 24.11
C ASP A 191 12.06 -2.23 24.43
N GLU A 192 12.90 -1.39 23.82
CA GLU A 192 14.36 -1.39 23.99
C GLU A 192 14.83 -1.01 25.40
N TYR A 193 13.98 -0.30 26.15
CA TYR A 193 14.16 0.08 27.54
C TYR A 193 12.87 -0.25 28.31
N ASP A 194 12.97 -0.36 29.64
CA ASP A 194 11.81 -0.44 30.51
C ASP A 194 11.33 0.97 30.84
N TYR A 195 10.40 1.49 30.02
CA TYR A 195 9.83 2.84 30.17
C TYR A 195 8.90 2.98 31.38
N SER A 196 8.64 1.90 32.14
CA SER A 196 7.94 1.99 33.42
C SER A 196 8.82 2.52 34.55
N LYS A 197 10.15 2.54 34.35
CA LYS A 197 11.15 2.93 35.34
C LYS A 197 12.02 4.07 34.82
N PRO A 198 12.70 4.81 35.71
CA PRO A 198 13.70 5.78 35.30
C PRO A 198 14.76 5.16 34.38
N LEU A 199 15.12 5.85 33.31
CA LEU A 199 16.07 5.36 32.30
C LEU A 199 17.53 5.32 32.81
N GLN A 200 17.82 6.03 33.89
CA GLN A 200 19.17 6.15 34.43
C GLN A 200 19.71 4.78 34.86
N GLY A 201 20.82 4.35 34.24
CA GLY A 201 21.47 3.07 34.54
C GLY A 201 20.87 1.84 33.84
N GLN A 202 19.82 1.99 33.03
CA GLN A 202 19.30 0.88 32.22
C GLN A 202 20.20 0.60 31.02
N LYS A 203 20.44 -0.69 30.73
CA LYS A 203 21.10 -1.11 29.50
C LYS A 203 20.07 -1.25 28.38
N LYS A 204 20.36 -0.66 27.23
CA LYS A 204 19.54 -0.80 26.02
C LYS A 204 19.56 -2.25 25.55
N LYS A 205 18.39 -2.84 25.30
CA LYS A 205 18.28 -4.16 24.67
C LYS A 205 18.74 -4.10 23.22
N SER A 206 19.27 -5.21 22.73
CA SER A 206 19.64 -5.34 21.31
C SER A 206 18.39 -5.35 20.41
N PHE A 207 18.54 -4.98 19.13
CA PHE A 207 17.45 -4.91 18.16
C PHE A 207 16.64 -6.22 18.03
N ASN A 208 17.31 -7.36 18.26
CA ASN A 208 16.68 -8.68 18.19
C ASN A 208 15.89 -9.05 19.45
N GLU A 209 16.14 -8.38 20.57
CA GLU A 209 15.59 -8.69 21.90
C GLU A 209 14.34 -7.86 22.25
N HIS A 210 14.00 -6.84 21.44
CA HIS A 210 12.79 -6.04 21.62
C HIS A 210 11.89 -6.07 20.37
N PHE A 211 10.63 -5.65 20.54
CA PHE A 211 9.59 -5.69 19.50
C PHE A 211 9.08 -4.31 19.08
N ARG A 212 9.67 -3.22 19.58
CA ARG A 212 9.49 -1.86 19.02
C ARG A 212 10.13 -1.70 17.63
N LYS A 213 9.55 -2.40 16.66
CA LYS A 213 9.97 -2.51 15.26
C LYS A 213 8.77 -2.91 14.41
N HIS A 214 8.77 -2.47 13.16
CA HIS A 214 7.76 -2.84 12.17
C HIS A 214 8.02 -4.25 11.67
N SER A 215 6.99 -5.08 11.62
CA SER A 215 7.04 -6.39 10.97
C SER A 215 6.92 -6.21 9.46
N LEU A 216 7.89 -6.69 8.71
CA LEU A 216 7.86 -6.76 7.25
C LEU A 216 7.65 -8.21 6.84
N THR A 217 6.65 -8.46 6.01
CA THR A 217 6.35 -9.80 5.49
C THR A 217 6.59 -9.86 3.99
N ARG A 218 7.18 -10.95 3.52
CA ARG A 218 7.33 -11.28 2.11
C ARG A 218 6.78 -12.68 1.88
N LEU A 219 5.92 -12.84 0.89
CA LEU A 219 5.30 -14.11 0.54
C LEU A 219 5.92 -14.67 -0.73
N ASN A 220 6.25 -15.96 -0.73
CA ASN A 220 6.51 -16.69 -1.96
C ASN A 220 5.18 -17.17 -2.57
N PHE A 221 4.81 -16.62 -3.73
CA PHE A 221 3.55 -16.91 -4.42
C PHE A 221 3.37 -18.37 -4.88
N GLN A 222 4.43 -19.15 -4.95
CA GLN A 222 4.38 -20.53 -5.46
C GLN A 222 4.17 -21.54 -4.33
N THR A 223 4.91 -21.34 -3.23
CA THR A 223 4.91 -22.24 -2.07
C THR A 223 3.91 -21.81 -1.00
N GLY A 224 3.66 -20.51 -0.87
CA GLY A 224 2.91 -19.92 0.24
C GLY A 224 3.77 -19.67 1.48
N GLU A 225 5.10 -19.84 1.39
CA GLU A 225 6.02 -19.57 2.49
C GLU A 225 6.14 -18.07 2.77
N VAL A 226 6.16 -17.71 4.06
CA VAL A 226 6.28 -16.32 4.52
C VAL A 226 7.65 -16.11 5.13
N TYR A 227 8.38 -15.12 4.61
CA TYR A 227 9.58 -14.58 5.20
C TYR A 227 9.23 -13.33 6.01
N LEU A 228 9.84 -13.21 7.20
CA LEU A 228 9.62 -12.12 8.13
C LEU A 228 10.93 -11.40 8.38
N ASP A 229 10.90 -10.09 8.22
CA ASP A 229 11.99 -9.18 8.56
C ASP A 229 11.46 -8.07 9.48
N PHE A 230 12.36 -7.31 10.08
CA PHE A 230 11.98 -6.18 10.91
C PHE A 230 12.69 -4.90 10.49
N ARG A 231 11.98 -3.77 10.61
CA ARG A 231 12.52 -2.43 10.36
C ARG A 231 12.35 -1.56 11.61
N PRO A 232 13.34 -0.74 11.99
CA PRO A 232 13.20 0.19 13.10
C PRO A 232 12.07 1.20 12.87
N VAL A 233 11.47 1.64 13.97
CA VAL A 233 10.53 2.77 13.98
C VAL A 233 11.33 4.06 13.81
N ILE A 234 10.77 5.03 13.07
CA ILE A 234 11.36 6.36 12.97
C ILE A 234 10.68 7.23 14.03
N ASP A 235 11.43 7.61 15.07
CA ASP A 235 10.93 8.49 16.13
C ASP A 235 11.17 9.98 15.84
N LYS A 236 12.08 10.29 14.92
CA LYS A 236 12.41 11.66 14.56
C LYS A 236 11.25 12.32 13.81
N THR A 237 10.89 13.52 14.24
CA THR A 237 9.96 14.39 13.51
C THR A 237 10.67 15.05 12.33
N LEU A 238 9.89 15.73 11.47
CA LEU A 238 10.45 16.47 10.34
C LEU A 238 11.20 17.73 10.79
N ASP A 239 10.70 18.37 11.86
CA ASP A 239 11.33 19.51 12.53
C ASP A 239 11.19 19.34 14.05
N GLU A 240 12.34 19.22 14.74
CA GLU A 240 12.40 18.99 16.17
C GLU A 240 12.09 20.25 16.99
N VAL A 241 12.25 21.44 16.39
CA VAL A 241 11.98 22.72 17.08
C VAL A 241 10.48 22.98 17.16
N GLU A 242 9.77 22.76 16.06
CA GLU A 242 8.32 22.95 16.01
C GLU A 242 7.57 21.80 16.70
N CYS A 243 8.02 20.56 16.51
CA CYS A 243 7.38 19.38 17.07
C CYS A 243 8.43 18.41 17.63
N PRO A 244 8.73 18.46 18.93
CA PRO A 244 9.68 17.52 19.52
C PRO A 244 9.11 16.09 19.53
N PRO A 245 9.97 15.07 19.37
CA PRO A 245 9.54 13.69 19.39
C PRO A 245 9.05 13.29 20.78
N ILE A 246 7.88 12.66 20.85
CA ILE A 246 7.29 12.22 22.12
C ILE A 246 8.00 10.93 22.57
N PRO A 247 8.64 10.92 23.76
CA PRO A 247 9.25 9.70 24.29
C PRO A 247 8.19 8.65 24.61
N GLN A 248 8.60 7.38 24.57
CA GLN A 248 7.70 6.28 24.90
C GLN A 248 7.35 6.33 26.40
N LEU A 249 6.05 6.32 26.70
CA LEU A 249 5.51 6.28 28.06
C LEU A 249 4.60 5.05 28.19
N LEU A 250 4.25 4.70 29.43
CA LEU A 250 3.13 3.79 29.66
C LEU A 250 1.86 4.44 29.08
N GLU A 251 0.96 3.62 28.52
CA GLU A 251 -0.33 4.07 27.96
C GLU A 251 -1.34 4.45 29.07
N ASN A 252 -0.86 5.14 30.11
CA ASN A 252 -1.66 5.69 31.17
C ASN A 252 -1.82 7.20 30.89
N ILE A 253 -3.06 7.69 30.89
CA ILE A 253 -3.37 9.09 30.58
C ILE A 253 -2.62 10.06 31.52
N GLU A 254 -2.34 9.64 32.77
CA GLU A 254 -1.61 10.43 33.76
C GLU A 254 -0.12 10.64 33.41
N SER A 255 0.55 9.66 32.79
CA SER A 255 1.96 9.82 32.39
C SER A 255 2.15 10.79 31.23
N ILE A 256 1.14 10.97 30.37
CA ILE A 256 1.17 11.92 29.24
C ILE A 256 1.13 13.38 29.75
N LEU A 257 0.45 13.62 30.88
CA LEU A 257 0.34 14.94 31.48
C LEU A 257 1.61 15.34 32.25
N LEU A 258 2.26 14.39 32.92
CA LEU A 258 3.52 14.65 33.64
C LEU A 258 4.66 15.05 32.69
N CYS A 259 4.76 14.41 31.53
CA CYS A 259 5.81 14.72 30.56
C CYS A 259 5.68 16.13 29.93
N LYS A 260 4.49 16.76 29.99
CA LYS A 260 4.31 18.17 29.60
C LYS A 260 4.77 19.17 30.66
N ASN A 261 4.80 18.75 31.93
CA ASN A 261 5.17 19.62 33.05
C ASN A 261 6.68 19.62 33.34
N ASP A 262 7.40 18.57 32.94
CA ASP A 262 8.86 18.44 33.13
C ASP A 262 9.70 19.07 32.00
N GLN A 263 9.07 19.76 31.03
CA GLN A 263 9.74 20.50 29.96
C GLN A 263 9.70 22.03 30.13
N VAL A 264 9.46 22.53 31.34
CA VAL A 264 9.54 23.96 31.70
C VAL A 264 10.58 24.18 32.79
#